data_AF-A0A8T4RKL7-F1
#
_entry.id   AF-A0A8T4RKL7-F1
#
_cell.length_a   1.000
_cell.length_b   1.000
_cell.length_c   1.000
_cell.angle_alpha   90.00
_cell.angle_beta   90.00
_cell.angle_gamma   90.00
#
_symmetry.space_group_name_H-M   'P 1'
#
loop_
_entity.id
_entity.type
_entity.pdbx_description
1 polymer ?
#
loop_
_entity_poly.entity_id
_entity_poly.type
_entity_poly.pdbx_seq_one_letter_code
_entity_poly.pdbx_strand_id
1 'polypeptide(L)'
;MDIESKIGLIKQVGEEIITEEELKHLLQTEEHPIAYDGFEPSGTDIHIAQGILRAININRMAKAGIKFKMLVADWHAWANNKMSGDLEKIQLVGKYLIEVWQKCGMDLKNVEFVWVSDYVKEPE
;
A
#
# COMPACT_ATOMS: atom_id res chain seq x y z
N MET A 1 -20.41 -8.83 1.21
CA MET A 1 -20.58 -7.90 0.06
C MET A 1 -20.57 -8.74 -1.19
N ASP A 2 -21.53 -8.55 -2.10
CA ASP A 2 -21.54 -9.23 -3.40
C ASP A 2 -20.42 -8.71 -4.33
N ILE A 3 -20.18 -9.43 -5.43
CA ILE A 3 -19.06 -9.17 -6.34
C ILE A 3 -19.20 -7.82 -7.05
N GLU A 4 -20.41 -7.44 -7.46
CA GLU A 4 -20.63 -6.17 -8.16
C GLU A 4 -20.39 -4.98 -7.22
N SER A 5 -20.82 -5.09 -5.97
CA SER A 5 -20.49 -4.11 -4.93
C SER A 5 -18.98 -4.01 -4.65
N LYS A 6 -18.24 -5.13 -4.65
CA LYS A 6 -16.77 -5.12 -4.51
C LYS A 6 -16.10 -4.40 -5.69
N ILE A 7 -16.49 -4.75 -6.92
CA ILE A 7 -16.01 -4.09 -8.14
C ILE A 7 -16.31 -2.58 -8.10
N GLY A 8 -17.51 -2.19 -7.66
CA GLY A 8 -17.90 -0.79 -7.52
C GLY A 8 -17.04 0.02 -6.54
N LEU A 9 -16.48 -0.60 -5.50
CA LEU A 9 -15.50 0.04 -4.61
C LEU A 9 -14.14 0.19 -5.30
N ILE A 10 -13.68 -0.84 -6.00
CA ILE A 10 -12.36 -0.87 -6.65
C ILE A 10 -12.30 0.15 -7.81
N LYS A 11 -13.39 0.31 -8.57
CA LYS A 11 -13.53 1.34 -9.61
C LYS A 11 -13.43 2.78 -9.11
N GLN A 12 -13.60 3.02 -7.81
CA GLN A 12 -13.39 4.36 -7.22
C GLN A 12 -11.92 4.63 -6.87
N VAL A 13 -11.05 3.62 -6.99
CA VAL A 13 -9.63 3.69 -6.65
C VAL A 13 -8.79 3.90 -7.90
N GLY A 14 -8.94 3.02 -8.89
CA GLY A 14 -8.18 3.07 -10.13
C GLY A 14 -8.84 3.96 -11.19
N GLU A 15 -8.05 4.78 -11.86
CA GLU A 15 -8.47 5.45 -13.10
C GLU A 15 -8.58 4.46 -14.27
N GLU A 16 -7.79 3.38 -14.22
CA GLU A 16 -7.76 2.30 -15.20
C GLU A 16 -7.78 0.93 -14.49
N ILE A 17 -8.42 -0.07 -15.11
CA ILE A 17 -8.42 -1.47 -14.68
C ILE A 17 -8.06 -2.36 -15.86
N ILE A 18 -7.00 -3.15 -15.71
CA ILE A 18 -6.50 -4.07 -16.74
C ILE A 18 -6.54 -5.51 -16.19
N THR A 19 -7.43 -6.38 -16.66
CA THR A 19 -8.74 -6.10 -17.26
C THR A 19 -9.87 -6.23 -16.25
N GLU A 20 -11.03 -5.63 -16.51
CA GLU A 20 -12.20 -5.77 -15.63
C GLU A 20 -12.68 -7.23 -15.51
N GLU A 21 -12.54 -8.02 -16.58
CA GLU A 21 -12.93 -9.44 -16.58
C GLU A 21 -12.01 -10.29 -15.70
N GLU A 22 -10.68 -10.04 -15.75
CA GLU A 22 -9.72 -10.71 -14.86
C GLU A 22 -9.94 -10.30 -13.41
N LEU A 23 -10.27 -9.03 -13.14
CA LEU A 23 -10.63 -8.58 -11.79
C LEU A 23 -11.89 -9.30 -11.29
N LYS A 24 -12.93 -9.41 -12.12
CA LYS A 24 -14.16 -10.12 -11.76
C LYS A 24 -13.88 -11.60 -11.49
N HIS A 25 -13.07 -12.24 -12.33
CA HIS A 25 -12.68 -13.64 -12.14
C HIS A 25 -11.87 -13.85 -10.86
N LEU A 26 -10.94 -12.95 -10.54
CA LEU A 26 -10.16 -12.99 -9.30
C LEU A 26 -11.08 -12.91 -8.07
N LEU A 27 -12.03 -11.96 -8.07
CA LEU A 27 -12.98 -11.79 -6.96
C LEU A 27 -13.99 -12.94 -6.82
N GLN A 28 -14.14 -13.79 -7.84
CA GLN A 28 -14.97 -15.00 -7.82
C GLN A 28 -14.21 -16.22 -7.27
N THR A 29 -12.89 -16.27 -7.51
CA THR A 29 -12.08 -17.47 -7.24
C THR A 29 -11.24 -17.36 -5.99
N GLU A 30 -10.89 -16.14 -5.57
CA GLU A 30 -10.07 -15.88 -4.39
C GLU A 30 -10.88 -15.07 -3.35
N GLU A 31 -11.02 -15.62 -2.15
CA GLU A 31 -11.81 -15.00 -1.08
C GLU A 31 -11.13 -13.71 -0.58
N HIS A 32 -9.79 -13.73 -0.49
CA HIS A 32 -8.97 -12.64 0.04
C HIS A 32 -7.76 -12.34 -0.85
N PRO A 33 -7.97 -11.74 -2.04
CA PRO A 33 -6.88 -11.36 -2.92
C PRO A 33 -5.92 -10.40 -2.23
N ILE A 34 -4.66 -10.42 -2.64
CA ILE A 34 -3.64 -9.51 -2.12
C ILE A 34 -3.41 -8.38 -3.13
N ALA A 35 -3.48 -7.14 -2.67
CA ALA A 35 -3.03 -5.97 -3.41
C ALA A 35 -1.85 -5.32 -2.68
N TYR A 36 -1.05 -4.54 -3.40
CA TYR A 36 0.04 -3.79 -2.81
C TYR A 36 0.21 -2.40 -3.44
N ASP A 37 0.77 -1.48 -2.65
CA ASP A 37 1.31 -0.19 -3.11
C ASP A 37 2.66 0.04 -2.40
N GLY A 38 3.62 0.61 -3.12
CA GLY A 38 4.97 0.84 -2.65
C GLY A 38 5.27 2.32 -2.44
N PHE A 39 6.16 2.61 -1.48
CA PHE A 39 6.66 3.96 -1.29
C PHE A 39 8.14 3.95 -0.87
N GLU A 40 8.90 4.89 -1.43
CA GLU A 40 10.24 5.21 -0.97
C GLU A 40 10.17 6.20 0.20
N PRO A 41 10.75 5.89 1.38
CA PRO A 41 10.85 6.87 2.46
C PRO A 41 11.87 7.96 2.10
N SER A 42 11.39 9.10 1.59
CA SER A 42 12.25 10.16 1.02
C SER A 42 12.26 11.49 1.77
N GLY A 43 11.47 11.64 2.83
CA GLY A 43 11.39 12.85 3.64
C GLY A 43 10.11 12.91 4.46
N THR A 44 9.96 13.98 5.25
CA THR A 44 8.79 14.20 6.11
C THR A 44 7.67 14.99 5.43
N ASP A 45 7.98 15.66 4.33
CA ASP A 45 7.03 16.44 3.55
C ASP A 45 6.11 15.49 2.75
N ILE A 46 5.01 15.12 3.39
CA ILE A 46 3.99 14.26 2.78
C ILE A 46 2.94 15.11 2.06
N HIS A 47 2.70 14.79 0.80
CA HIS A 47 1.64 15.45 0.03
C HIS A 47 0.28 14.89 0.45
N ILE A 48 -0.78 15.71 0.34
CA ILE A 48 -2.14 15.30 0.70
C ILE A 48 -2.60 14.03 -0.03
N ALA A 49 -2.16 13.84 -1.27
CA ALA A 49 -2.44 12.64 -2.05
C ALA A 49 -1.74 11.39 -1.47
N GLN A 50 -0.49 11.54 -1.02
CA GLN A 50 0.29 10.45 -0.43
C GLN A 50 -0.22 10.05 0.96
N GLY A 51 -0.81 10.98 1.71
CA GLY A 51 -1.41 10.70 3.03
C GLY A 51 -2.89 10.32 2.94
N ILE A 52 -3.75 11.31 2.70
CA ILE A 52 -5.21 11.19 2.82
C ILE A 52 -5.80 10.35 1.68
N LEU A 53 -5.50 10.68 0.42
CA LEU A 53 -6.07 9.96 -0.73
C LEU A 53 -5.63 8.49 -0.72
N ARG A 54 -4.35 8.23 -0.43
CA ARG A 54 -3.82 6.87 -0.28
C ARG A 54 -4.56 6.09 0.82
N ALA A 55 -4.78 6.68 2.00
CA ALA A 55 -5.57 6.05 3.06
C ALA A 55 -7.01 5.74 2.63
N ILE A 56 -7.69 6.67 1.95
CA ILE A 56 -9.04 6.46 1.41
C ILE A 56 -9.06 5.28 0.43
N ASN A 57 -8.11 5.24 -0.50
CA ASN A 57 -8.03 4.20 -1.53
C ASN A 57 -7.74 2.83 -0.93
N ILE A 58 -6.77 2.74 -0.02
CA ILE A 58 -6.44 1.48 0.65
C ILE A 58 -7.60 0.97 1.50
N ASN A 59 -8.29 1.86 2.21
CA ASN A 59 -9.48 1.48 2.98
C ASN A 59 -10.62 0.98 2.08
N ARG A 60 -10.78 1.50 0.86
CA ARG A 60 -11.76 0.98 -0.12
C ARG A 60 -11.39 -0.43 -0.57
N MET A 61 -10.10 -0.68 -0.85
CA MET A 61 -9.62 -2.02 -1.20
C MET A 61 -9.84 -3.00 -0.04
N ALA A 62 -9.45 -2.63 1.17
CA ALA A 62 -9.68 -3.43 2.38
C ALA A 62 -11.18 -3.73 2.60
N LYS A 63 -12.04 -2.72 2.42
CA LYS A 63 -13.50 -2.89 2.52
C LYS A 63 -14.05 -3.85 1.46
N ALA A 64 -13.45 -3.92 0.27
CA ALA A 64 -13.79 -4.90 -0.77
C ALA A 64 -13.34 -6.34 -0.43
N GLY A 65 -12.68 -6.55 0.71
CA GLY A 65 -12.19 -7.85 1.16
C GLY A 65 -10.78 -8.20 0.69
N ILE A 66 -10.05 -7.22 0.13
CA ILE A 66 -8.68 -7.38 -0.34
C ILE A 66 -7.71 -7.17 0.83
N LYS A 67 -6.78 -8.09 1.03
CA LYS A 67 -5.66 -7.90 1.96
C LYS A 67 -4.65 -6.94 1.33
N PHE A 68 -4.29 -5.87 2.03
CA PHE A 68 -3.42 -4.86 1.46
C PHE A 68 -2.02 -4.91 2.07
N LYS A 69 -0.98 -4.93 1.23
CA LYS A 69 0.42 -4.81 1.64
C LYS A 69 0.98 -3.45 1.25
N MET A 70 1.43 -2.69 2.24
CA MET A 70 2.18 -1.45 2.04
C MET A 70 3.67 -1.77 2.05
N LEU A 71 4.31 -1.68 0.88
CA LEU A 71 5.74 -1.97 0.75
C LEU A 71 6.56 -0.74 1.15
N VAL A 72 7.29 -0.86 2.25
CA VAL A 72 8.28 0.13 2.68
C VAL A 72 9.56 -0.12 1.91
N ALA A 73 9.73 0.62 0.81
CA ALA A 73 10.83 0.42 -0.14
C ALA A 73 12.12 1.10 0.32
N ASP A 74 12.59 0.77 1.52
CA ASP A 74 13.77 1.36 2.16
C ASP A 74 15.07 1.11 1.38
N TRP A 75 15.27 -0.09 0.83
CA TRP A 75 16.39 -0.38 -0.07
C TRP A 75 16.31 0.36 -1.41
N HIS A 76 15.11 0.59 -1.94
CA HIS A 76 14.93 1.36 -3.17
C HIS A 76 15.25 2.84 -2.92
N ALA A 77 14.77 3.39 -1.80
CA ALA A 77 15.12 4.74 -1.37
C ALA A 77 16.63 4.89 -1.14
N TRP A 78 17.28 3.88 -0.56
CA TRP A 78 18.73 3.84 -0.37
C TRP A 78 19.47 3.83 -1.70
N ALA A 79 19.09 2.94 -2.62
CA ALA A 79 19.65 2.87 -3.98
C ALA A 79 19.45 4.18 -4.76
N ASN A 80 18.33 4.87 -4.53
CA ASN A 80 18.01 6.18 -5.12
C ASN A 80 18.62 7.37 -4.34
N ASN A 81 19.56 7.11 -3.43
CA ASN A 81 20.29 8.13 -2.66
C ASN A 81 19.37 9.11 -1.90
N LYS A 82 18.18 8.65 -1.49
CA LYS A 82 17.31 9.43 -0.60
C LYS A 82 17.99 9.58 0.76
N MET A 83 17.71 10.69 1.44
CA MET A 83 18.34 10.99 2.74
C MET A 83 19.88 10.86 2.72
N SER A 84 20.51 11.20 1.59
CA SER A 84 21.96 11.06 1.37
C SER A 84 22.49 9.61 1.47
N GLY A 85 21.64 8.62 1.18
CA GLY A 85 22.00 7.20 1.25
C GLY A 85 22.09 6.67 2.69
N ASP A 86 21.57 7.40 3.67
CA ASP A 86 21.55 6.97 5.07
C ASP A 86 20.33 6.07 5.31
N LEU A 87 20.57 4.76 5.38
CA LEU A 87 19.51 3.76 5.55
C LEU A 87 18.77 3.90 6.88
N GLU A 88 19.46 4.29 7.97
CA GLU A 88 18.81 4.49 9.27
C GLU A 88 17.83 5.65 9.21
N LYS A 89 18.21 6.76 8.56
CA LYS A 89 17.30 7.89 8.33
C LYS A 89 16.12 7.50 7.45
N ILE A 90 16.35 6.75 6.37
CA ILE A 90 15.28 6.24 5.50
C ILE A 90 14.30 5.40 6.31
N GLN A 91 14.78 4.49 7.14
CA GLN A 91 13.92 3.66 7.98
C GLN A 91 13.17 4.46 9.04
N LEU A 92 13.79 5.49 9.61
CA LEU A 92 13.10 6.42 10.50
C LEU A 92 11.96 7.16 9.77
N VAL A 93 12.19 7.63 8.55
CA VAL A 93 11.15 8.24 7.71
C VAL A 93 10.04 7.24 7.39
N GLY A 94 10.37 5.97 7.12
CA GLY A 94 9.37 4.93 6.88
C GLY A 94 8.42 4.75 8.07
N LYS A 95 8.97 4.71 9.29
CA LYS A 95 8.19 4.66 10.54
C LYS A 95 7.32 5.90 10.72
N TYR A 96 7.85 7.09 10.42
CA TYR A 96 7.08 8.33 10.43
C TYR A 96 5.88 8.27 9.47
N LEU A 97 6.07 7.79 8.25
CA LEU A 97 4.99 7.71 7.26
C LEU A 97 3.89 6.71 7.70
N ILE A 98 4.27 5.59 8.32
CA ILE A 98 3.32 4.64 8.93
C ILE A 98 2.43 5.32 9.97
N GLU A 99 3.02 6.11 10.88
CA GLU A 99 2.27 6.89 11.86
C GLU A 99 1.35 7.92 11.19
N VAL A 100 1.81 8.59 10.13
CA VAL A 100 0.98 9.52 9.37
C VAL A 100 -0.25 8.82 8.79
N TRP A 101 -0.09 7.66 8.16
CA TRP A 101 -1.24 6.92 7.60
C TRP A 101 -2.22 6.45 8.67
N GLN A 102 -1.71 6.06 9.84
CA GLN A 102 -2.58 5.78 10.99
C GLN A 102 -3.42 7.01 11.36
N LYS A 103 -2.83 8.21 11.39
CA LYS A 103 -3.56 9.46 11.69
C LYS A 103 -4.47 9.94 10.55
N CYS A 104 -4.17 9.57 9.31
CA CYS A 104 -5.07 9.75 8.17
C CYS A 104 -6.26 8.77 8.17
N GLY A 105 -6.36 7.87 9.15
CA GLY A 105 -7.47 6.94 9.29
C GLY A 105 -7.35 5.66 8.46
N MET A 106 -6.14 5.28 8.05
CA MET A 106 -5.90 3.97 7.42
C MET A 106 -6.23 2.83 8.39
N ASP A 107 -6.98 1.84 7.94
CA ASP A 107 -7.37 0.69 8.75
C ASP A 107 -6.24 -0.34 8.83
N LEU A 108 -5.32 -0.12 9.77
CA LEU A 108 -4.14 -0.97 9.95
C LEU A 108 -4.45 -2.41 10.35
N LYS A 109 -5.71 -2.77 10.68
CA LYS A 109 -6.09 -4.16 10.92
C LYS A 109 -6.07 -5.00 9.64
N ASN A 110 -6.30 -4.36 8.50
CA ASN A 110 -6.41 -4.99 7.19
C ASN A 110 -5.25 -4.60 6.25
N VAL A 111 -4.25 -3.89 6.79
CA VAL A 111 -3.07 -3.41 6.05
C VAL A 111 -1.81 -3.90 6.76
N GLU A 112 -0.98 -4.64 6.03
CA GLU A 112 0.32 -5.12 6.47
C GLU A 112 1.42 -4.19 5.92
N PHE A 113 2.38 -3.78 6.75
CA PHE A 113 3.58 -3.06 6.28
C PHE A 113 4.74 -4.04 6.14
N VAL A 114 5.28 -4.14 4.93
CA VAL A 114 6.38 -5.05 4.61
C VAL A 114 7.61 -4.24 4.21
N TRP A 115 8.70 -4.38 4.96
CA TRP A 115 9.96 -3.73 4.68
C TRP A 115 10.73 -4.53 3.64
N VAL A 116 11.16 -3.88 2.56
CA VAL A 116 11.92 -4.55 1.49
C VAL A 116 13.23 -5.13 2.05
N SER A 117 13.90 -4.40 2.94
CA SER A 117 15.13 -4.89 3.57
C SER A 117 14.96 -6.14 4.44
N ASP A 118 13.76 -6.40 4.97
CA ASP A 118 13.46 -7.62 5.72
C ASP A 118 13.04 -8.73 4.76
N TYR A 119 12.17 -8.42 3.80
CA TYR A 119 11.67 -9.35 2.79
C TYR A 119 12.78 -10.00 1.96
N VAL A 120 13.85 -9.27 1.62
CA VAL A 120 14.94 -9.82 0.80
C VAL A 120 15.94 -10.64 1.62
N LYS A 121 16.07 -10.39 2.92
CA LYS A 121 16.99 -11.15 3.79
C LYS A 121 16.46 -12.53 4.13
N GLU A 122 15.15 -12.68 4.16
CA GLU A 122 14.46 -13.94 4.40
C GLU A 122 13.60 -14.29 3.18
N PRO A 123 14.21 -14.70 2.05
CA PRO A 123 13.44 -15.27 0.95
C PRO A 123 12.77 -16.56 1.44
N GLU A 124 11.46 -16.70 1.17
CA GLU A 124 10.71 -17.95 1.40
C GLU A 124 11.40 -19.18 0.79
#